data_AF-A0A1A2BFF6-F1
#
_entry.id   AF-A0A1A2BFF6-F1
#
_cell.length_a   1.000
_cell.length_b   1.000
_cell.length_c   1.000
_cell.angle_alpha   90.00
_cell.angle_beta   90.00
_cell.angle_gamma   90.00
#
_symmetry.space_group_name_H-M   'P 1'
#
loop_
_entity.id
_entity.type
_entity.pdbx_description
1 polymer ?
#
loop_
_entity_poly.entity_id
_entity_poly.type
_entity_poly.pdbx_seq_one_letter_code
_entity_poly.pdbx_strand_id
1 'polypeptide(L)'
;MSASKAQGDNRETPGSDMRLPGSVAEIMASPAGPKIGAFFDLDGTLVAGFTAVILTQERLLRRDMGVGELLGMVQAGLSHTLGRIEFEDLIGKAAAALTGRLLDDLEEIGERLFVQRIESRIYPEMRELVRAHTARGHTVVLSSSALTIQVNPVARFLGIANMLTNKFETTEDGMLTGGVEKPILWGPGKAAAVQRFAAEHGIDLKDSYFYADGDEDVALMYLVGNPRPTNPEGKMAAVAKRRGWPILRFSSRGPVGLRRQVRTLAGLGSIVPVGAGAVAMGVLTGSRRRGANFFTSIFSQTVLATTGVHLNVVGRENLTAQRPAVFIYNHRNQVDPVIAGALVNDNWVAVAKKELQKNPIMALLGKALDGVFIDRDDSASALETMRTVEERAKNGLSIVMAPEGTRLDTNEVGPFKKGPFRLAMAAGIPIVPIVIRNAELVAARNSTVINPGTVDIAVFPPISVQDWTLDTLPERIAEVRQLYLDTLANWPVDELPEVDLFAEKKAAAKKAAAKKAPAKKAPAKKAPAKKAPAKKAPAKKAPAKKAPAKKAPAKKAPAKKAPAKKAASKAKPPKATSHESQAALNDGEVQRPAAEAAAPGAEPPDSPPRGNP
;
A
#
# COMPACT_ATOMS: atom_id res chain seq x y z
N MET A 1 -34.97 -55.09 6.06
CA MET A 1 -33.58 -55.29 6.55
C MET A 1 -32.66 -54.40 5.72
N SER A 2 -31.64 -53.86 6.38
CA SER A 2 -31.05 -52.54 6.13
C SER A 2 -30.26 -52.35 4.84
N ALA A 3 -30.36 -51.11 4.34
CA ALA A 3 -29.43 -50.48 3.42
C ALA A 3 -28.10 -50.17 4.11
N SER A 4 -26.98 -50.43 3.43
CA SER A 4 -25.64 -49.97 3.80
C SER A 4 -25.19 -48.90 2.82
N LYS A 5 -24.99 -47.69 3.35
CA LYS A 5 -24.52 -46.48 2.65
C LYS A 5 -23.06 -46.65 2.21
N ALA A 6 -22.79 -46.31 0.96
CA ALA A 6 -21.44 -45.99 0.48
C ALA A 6 -21.06 -44.59 1.00
N GLN A 7 -19.97 -44.52 1.76
CA GLN A 7 -19.39 -43.27 2.28
C GLN A 7 -18.19 -42.93 1.38
N GLY A 8 -18.28 -41.80 0.67
CA GLY A 8 -17.22 -41.28 -0.17
C GLY A 8 -16.06 -40.73 0.66
N ASP A 9 -14.85 -41.02 0.20
CA ASP A 9 -13.55 -40.61 0.72
C ASP A 9 -13.43 -39.07 0.68
N ASN A 10 -13.69 -38.43 1.82
CA ASN A 10 -13.48 -37.00 2.04
C ASN A 10 -12.00 -36.81 2.42
N ARG A 11 -11.13 -36.64 1.42
CA ARG A 11 -9.76 -36.18 1.65
C ARG A 11 -9.79 -34.70 1.97
N GLU A 12 -10.05 -34.41 3.24
CA GLU A 12 -9.77 -33.11 3.84
C GLU A 12 -8.26 -32.83 3.69
N THR A 13 -7.94 -31.81 2.89
CA THR A 13 -6.65 -31.11 2.95
C THR A 13 -6.39 -30.65 4.39
N PRO A 14 -5.24 -30.96 5.01
CA PRO A 14 -4.98 -30.58 6.41
C PRO A 14 -4.99 -29.06 6.56
N GLY A 15 -5.74 -28.60 7.58
CA GLY A 15 -5.98 -27.19 7.87
C GLY A 15 -4.72 -26.34 8.04
N SER A 16 -4.83 -25.13 7.53
CA SER A 16 -3.88 -24.02 7.53
C SER A 16 -3.77 -23.30 8.88
N ASP A 17 -3.63 -24.04 9.98
CA ASP A 17 -3.56 -23.43 11.31
C ASP A 17 -2.60 -24.18 12.25
N MET A 18 -1.42 -24.53 11.73
CA MET A 18 -0.33 -24.98 12.59
C MET A 18 0.18 -23.79 13.40
N ARG A 19 0.18 -23.93 14.73
CA ARG A 19 0.87 -23.04 15.70
C ARG A 19 2.39 -23.13 15.52
N LEU A 20 2.87 -22.73 14.34
CA LEU A 20 4.29 -22.70 14.04
C LEU A 20 4.90 -21.50 14.75
N PRO A 21 6.07 -21.67 15.40
CA PRO A 21 6.78 -20.54 15.95
C PRO A 21 7.10 -19.50 14.88
N GLY A 22 6.86 -18.23 15.19
CA GLY A 22 6.92 -17.07 14.31
C GLY A 22 5.68 -16.83 13.46
N SER A 23 4.56 -17.47 13.78
CA SER A 23 3.25 -17.17 13.16
C SER A 23 2.50 -16.08 13.91
N VAL A 24 1.61 -15.38 13.21
CA VAL A 24 0.66 -14.44 13.84
C VAL A 24 -0.17 -15.13 14.92
N ALA A 25 -0.59 -16.39 14.69
CA ALA A 25 -1.34 -17.17 15.65
C ALA A 25 -0.57 -17.41 16.97
N GLU A 26 0.74 -17.66 16.89
CA GLU A 26 1.61 -17.76 18.08
C GLU A 26 1.59 -16.46 18.88
N ILE A 27 1.78 -15.33 18.20
CA ILE A 27 1.78 -14.02 18.87
C ILE A 27 0.42 -13.73 19.48
N MET A 28 -0.68 -14.04 18.78
CA MET A 28 -2.02 -13.82 19.31
C MET A 28 -2.32 -14.67 20.55
N ALA A 29 -1.67 -15.83 20.70
CA ALA A 29 -1.77 -16.70 21.86
C ALA A 29 -0.83 -16.32 23.02
N SER A 30 0.13 -15.42 22.80
CA SER A 30 1.08 -14.98 23.82
C SER A 30 0.44 -14.11 24.92
N PRO A 31 1.05 -13.99 26.12
CA PRO A 31 0.53 -13.13 27.18
C PRO A 31 0.42 -11.66 26.72
N ALA A 32 -0.62 -10.95 27.14
CA ALA A 32 -0.81 -9.54 26.76
C ALA A 32 0.01 -8.59 27.64
N GLY A 33 0.29 -7.40 27.10
CA GLY A 33 0.68 -6.22 27.88
C GLY A 33 2.10 -5.71 27.63
N PRO A 34 2.41 -4.51 28.15
CA PRO A 34 3.60 -3.75 27.75
C PRO A 34 4.91 -4.31 28.32
N LYS A 35 4.84 -5.24 29.28
CA LYS A 35 6.01 -5.90 29.86
C LYS A 35 6.72 -6.85 28.89
N ILE A 36 6.08 -7.20 27.77
CA ILE A 36 6.70 -8.01 26.71
C ILE A 36 7.18 -7.07 25.62
N GLY A 37 8.47 -7.14 25.30
CA GLY A 37 9.08 -6.41 24.21
C GLY A 37 9.03 -7.19 22.91
N ALA A 38 8.82 -6.49 21.80
CA ALA A 38 8.96 -7.03 20.46
C ALA A 38 9.95 -6.18 19.68
N PHE A 39 11.19 -6.66 19.59
CA PHE A 39 12.31 -5.95 19.00
C PHE A 39 12.50 -6.40 17.55
N PHE A 40 12.57 -5.46 16.61
CA PHE A 40 12.69 -5.74 15.18
C PHE A 40 13.93 -5.05 14.62
N ASP A 41 14.84 -5.82 14.02
CA ASP A 41 15.84 -5.24 13.13
C ASP A 41 15.22 -4.74 11.82
N LEU A 42 15.89 -3.81 11.15
CA LEU A 42 15.40 -3.19 9.92
C LEU A 42 15.84 -3.94 8.67
N ASP A 43 17.14 -3.99 8.45
CA ASP A 43 17.76 -4.43 7.20
C ASP A 43 17.77 -5.94 7.14
N GLY A 44 17.44 -6.55 6.00
CA GLY A 44 17.29 -8.01 5.89
C GLY A 44 16.10 -8.62 6.65
N THR A 45 15.57 -7.91 7.64
CA THR A 45 14.53 -8.35 8.58
C THR A 45 13.16 -7.76 8.25
N LEU A 46 12.89 -6.47 8.56
CA LEU A 46 11.64 -5.80 8.18
C LEU A 46 11.62 -5.45 6.69
N VAL A 47 12.78 -5.09 6.14
CA VAL A 47 12.99 -4.65 4.75
C VAL A 47 13.93 -5.64 4.05
N ALA A 48 13.57 -6.07 2.84
CA ALA A 48 14.46 -6.91 2.04
C ALA A 48 15.68 -6.14 1.52
N GLY A 49 16.87 -6.60 1.90
CA GLY A 49 18.15 -6.00 1.54
C GLY A 49 18.59 -4.90 2.51
N PHE A 50 19.64 -4.18 2.14
CA PHE A 50 20.31 -3.19 2.99
C PHE A 50 19.94 -1.77 2.56
N THR A 51 19.27 -0.99 3.40
CA THR A 51 18.79 0.37 3.10
C THR A 51 19.95 1.33 2.85
N ALA A 52 21.10 1.13 3.51
CA ALA A 52 22.26 2.00 3.29
C ALA A 52 22.77 1.92 1.84
N VAL A 53 22.74 0.74 1.21
CA VAL A 53 23.14 0.58 -0.20
C VAL A 53 22.23 1.39 -1.12
N ILE A 54 20.93 1.47 -0.83
CA ILE A 54 19.97 2.25 -1.62
C ILE A 54 20.28 3.75 -1.53
N LEU A 55 20.57 4.25 -0.32
CA LEU A 55 20.95 5.64 -0.08
C LEU A 55 22.26 5.99 -0.80
N THR A 56 23.27 5.13 -0.67
CA THR A 56 24.57 5.29 -1.35
C THR A 56 24.42 5.29 -2.87
N GLN A 57 23.64 4.36 -3.44
CA GLN A 57 23.38 4.32 -4.88
C GLN A 57 22.70 5.59 -5.40
N GLU A 58 21.74 6.14 -4.66
CA GLU A 58 21.07 7.38 -5.07
C GLU A 58 22.06 8.57 -5.06
N ARG A 59 22.91 8.68 -4.04
CA ARG A 59 23.93 9.73 -3.98
C ARG A 59 24.94 9.61 -5.12
N LEU A 60 25.34 8.40 -5.48
CA LEU A 60 26.15 8.11 -6.68
C LEU A 60 25.46 8.56 -7.98
N LEU A 61 24.21 8.17 -8.19
CA LEU A 61 23.44 8.51 -9.40
C LEU A 61 23.24 10.02 -9.55
N ARG A 62 23.12 10.74 -8.43
CA ARG A 62 22.96 12.20 -8.42
C ARG A 62 24.27 12.98 -8.45
N ARG A 63 25.41 12.29 -8.39
CA ARG A 63 26.76 12.90 -8.24
C ARG A 63 26.90 13.72 -6.96
N ASP A 64 26.15 13.34 -5.92
CA ASP A 64 26.17 13.92 -4.57
C ASP A 64 27.20 13.21 -3.65
N MET A 65 28.13 12.46 -4.24
CA MET A 65 29.29 11.86 -3.57
C MET A 65 30.58 12.48 -4.08
N GLY A 66 31.44 12.88 -3.16
CA GLY A 66 32.79 13.33 -3.49
C GLY A 66 33.68 12.17 -3.94
N VAL A 67 34.69 12.45 -4.75
CA VAL A 67 35.64 11.42 -5.24
C VAL A 67 36.38 10.75 -4.07
N GLY A 68 36.73 11.50 -3.03
CA GLY A 68 37.37 10.95 -1.81
C GLY A 68 36.44 10.05 -0.99
N GLU A 69 35.15 10.36 -0.95
CA GLU A 69 34.13 9.53 -0.29
C GLU A 69 33.95 8.19 -1.02
N LEU A 70 33.87 8.24 -2.35
CA LEU A 70 33.75 7.04 -3.19
C LEU A 70 34.97 6.11 -3.05
N LEU A 71 36.18 6.66 -3.04
CA LEU A 71 37.42 5.91 -2.82
C LEU A 71 37.43 5.24 -1.44
N GLY A 72 37.02 5.96 -0.39
CA GLY A 72 36.92 5.42 0.97
C GLY A 72 35.93 4.25 1.09
N MET A 73 34.79 4.32 0.39
CA MET A 73 33.81 3.22 0.37
C MET A 73 34.33 1.98 -0.37
N VAL A 74 34.99 2.17 -1.52
CA VAL A 74 35.58 1.05 -2.28
C VAL A 74 36.66 0.35 -1.44
N GLN A 75 37.49 1.11 -0.73
CA GLN A 75 38.52 0.56 0.14
C GLN A 75 37.92 -0.24 1.31
N ALA A 76 36.85 0.26 1.93
CA ALA A 76 36.15 -0.44 3.01
C ALA A 76 35.38 -1.69 2.52
N GLY A 77 34.93 -1.71 1.27
CA GLY A 77 34.26 -2.87 0.67
C GLY A 77 35.21 -4.03 0.35
N LEU A 78 36.52 -3.77 0.22
CA LEU A 78 37.54 -4.77 -0.10
C LEU A 78 38.09 -5.49 1.14
N SER A 79 37.92 -4.93 2.34
CA SER A 79 38.24 -5.58 3.62
C SER A 79 37.09 -6.48 4.06
N HIS A 80 37.06 -7.72 3.56
CA HIS A 80 36.00 -8.68 3.84
C HIS A 80 36.06 -9.27 5.27
N THR A 81 35.48 -8.57 6.25
CA THR A 81 34.61 -9.08 7.35
C THR A 81 34.33 -7.89 8.27
N LEU A 82 33.13 -7.31 8.24
CA LEU A 82 32.83 -6.11 9.02
C LEU A 82 32.91 -6.40 10.54
N GLY A 83 34.01 -6.02 11.16
CA GLY A 83 34.15 -5.96 12.61
C GLY A 83 33.58 -4.66 13.19
N ARG A 84 33.43 -4.59 14.52
CA ARG A 84 32.92 -3.39 15.20
C ARG A 84 33.72 -2.13 14.86
N ILE A 85 35.05 -2.22 14.90
CA ILE A 85 35.95 -1.09 14.66
C ILE A 85 35.83 -0.60 13.21
N GLU A 86 35.73 -1.52 12.24
CA GLU A 86 35.56 -1.16 10.84
C GLU A 86 34.20 -0.53 10.56
N PHE A 87 33.13 -0.99 11.23
CA PHE A 87 31.81 -0.36 11.13
C PHE A 87 31.79 1.04 11.75
N GLU A 88 32.38 1.22 12.94
CA GLU A 88 32.50 2.53 13.60
C GLU A 88 33.30 3.52 12.73
N ASP A 89 34.38 3.06 12.08
CA ASP A 89 35.17 3.88 11.15
C ASP A 89 34.39 4.21 9.86
N LEU A 90 33.65 3.24 9.29
CA LEU A 90 32.82 3.45 8.10
C LEU A 90 31.70 4.47 8.34
N ILE A 91 30.95 4.30 9.43
CA ILE A 91 29.85 5.22 9.76
C ILE A 91 30.40 6.61 10.14
N GLY A 92 31.55 6.67 10.81
CA GLY A 92 32.25 7.91 11.13
C GLY A 92 32.71 8.67 9.88
N LYS A 93 33.33 7.98 8.91
CA LYS A 93 33.72 8.57 7.62
C LYS A 93 32.52 9.06 6.81
N ALA A 94 31.43 8.28 6.80
CA ALA A 94 30.19 8.67 6.13
C ALA A 94 29.55 9.90 6.79
N ALA A 95 29.56 9.99 8.13
CA ALA A 95 29.06 11.15 8.86
C ALA A 95 29.92 12.40 8.61
N ALA A 96 31.26 12.26 8.63
CA ALA A 96 32.18 13.35 8.36
C ALA A 96 32.03 13.94 6.94
N ALA A 97 31.64 13.13 5.96
CA ALA A 97 31.34 13.61 4.60
C ALA A 97 30.08 14.49 4.51
N LEU A 98 29.24 14.47 5.56
CA LEU A 98 27.98 15.22 5.64
C LEU A 98 28.06 16.46 6.53
N THR A 99 29.24 16.76 7.09
CA THR A 99 29.47 17.93 7.94
C THR A 99 28.96 19.23 7.31
N GLY A 100 28.26 20.04 8.09
CA GLY A 100 27.73 21.34 7.67
C GLY A 100 26.42 21.27 6.86
N ARG A 101 25.86 20.07 6.64
CA ARG A 101 24.49 19.95 6.11
C ARG A 101 23.45 20.04 7.23
N LEU A 102 22.23 20.41 6.87
CA LEU A 102 21.10 20.42 7.80
C LEU A 102 20.51 19.00 7.94
N LEU A 103 20.15 18.60 9.15
CA LEU A 103 19.53 17.29 9.38
C LEU A 103 18.20 17.14 8.61
N ASP A 104 17.38 18.19 8.58
CA ASP A 104 16.07 18.20 7.90
C ASP A 104 16.19 17.86 6.40
N ASP A 105 17.26 18.32 5.73
CA ASP A 105 17.51 18.00 4.32
C ASP A 105 17.71 16.49 4.12
N LEU A 106 18.39 15.84 5.06
CA LEU A 106 18.60 14.38 5.02
C LEU A 106 17.32 13.61 5.35
N GLU A 107 16.48 14.13 6.25
CA GLU A 107 15.19 13.54 6.55
C GLU A 107 14.26 13.57 5.33
N GLU A 108 14.23 14.68 4.58
CA GLU A 108 13.47 14.78 3.33
C GLU A 108 13.96 13.77 2.28
N ILE A 109 15.28 13.58 2.19
CA ILE A 109 15.87 12.55 1.32
C ILE A 109 15.42 11.15 1.76
N GLY A 110 15.46 10.87 3.06
CA GLY A 110 15.01 9.61 3.66
C GLY A 110 13.56 9.29 3.31
N GLU A 111 12.66 10.26 3.48
CA GLU A 111 11.23 10.12 3.15
C GLU A 111 11.00 9.86 1.66
N ARG A 112 11.70 10.60 0.81
CA ARG A 112 11.59 10.41 -0.64
C ARG A 112 12.07 9.02 -1.05
N LEU A 113 13.20 8.56 -0.52
CA LEU A 113 13.73 7.23 -0.81
C LEU A 113 12.84 6.13 -0.27
N PHE A 114 12.20 6.36 0.87
CA PHE A 114 11.25 5.43 1.45
C PHE A 114 10.12 5.10 0.45
N VAL A 115 9.39 6.13 0.01
CA VAL A 115 8.27 6.00 -0.94
C VAL A 115 8.72 5.42 -2.28
N GLN A 116 9.89 5.82 -2.78
CA GLN A 116 10.34 5.43 -4.11
C GLN A 116 10.90 4.02 -4.18
N ARG A 117 11.58 3.54 -3.12
CA ARG A 117 12.40 2.33 -3.20
C ARG A 117 12.26 1.37 -2.00
N ILE A 118 11.97 1.86 -0.80
CA ILE A 118 12.01 1.03 0.42
C ILE A 118 10.63 0.41 0.74
N GLU A 119 9.53 1.16 0.59
CA GLU A 119 8.17 0.69 0.92
C GLU A 119 7.85 -0.66 0.27
N SER A 120 8.16 -0.80 -1.03
CA SER A 120 7.91 -2.02 -1.81
C SER A 120 8.76 -3.24 -1.40
N ARG A 121 9.78 -3.03 -0.56
CA ARG A 121 10.69 -4.05 -0.05
C ARG A 121 10.34 -4.51 1.37
N ILE A 122 9.40 -3.86 2.05
CA ILE A 122 8.92 -4.32 3.35
C ILE A 122 8.26 -5.69 3.20
N TYR A 123 8.63 -6.64 4.07
CA TYR A 123 8.04 -7.96 4.10
C TYR A 123 6.60 -7.90 4.65
N PRO A 124 5.60 -8.38 3.88
CA PRO A 124 4.22 -8.56 4.33
C PRO A 124 4.10 -9.25 5.67
N GLU A 125 4.81 -10.36 5.80
CA GLU A 125 4.75 -11.28 6.93
C GLU A 125 5.24 -10.58 8.20
N MET A 126 6.32 -9.80 8.08
CA MET A 126 6.86 -9.03 9.19
C MET A 126 5.93 -7.90 9.64
N ARG A 127 5.22 -7.26 8.70
CA ARG A 127 4.22 -6.25 9.06
C ARG A 127 3.05 -6.86 9.83
N GLU A 128 2.63 -8.06 9.47
CA GLU A 128 1.59 -8.78 10.22
C GLU A 128 2.06 -9.14 11.63
N LEU A 129 3.32 -9.56 11.78
CA LEU A 129 3.91 -9.80 13.11
C LEU A 129 3.97 -8.52 13.95
N VAL A 130 4.43 -7.40 13.38
CA VAL A 130 4.41 -6.09 14.07
C VAL A 130 2.99 -5.76 14.56
N ARG A 131 1.98 -5.91 13.69
CA ARG A 131 0.58 -5.66 14.06
C ARG A 131 0.08 -6.61 15.15
N ALA A 132 0.43 -7.88 15.09
CA ALA A 132 0.05 -8.86 16.10
C ALA A 132 0.63 -8.48 17.47
N HIS A 133 1.92 -8.10 17.54
CA HIS A 133 2.50 -7.62 18.79
C HIS A 133 1.82 -6.35 19.31
N THR A 134 1.54 -5.37 18.44
CA THR A 134 0.79 -4.16 18.81
C THR A 134 -0.61 -4.50 19.34
N ALA A 135 -1.34 -5.41 18.69
CA ALA A 135 -2.68 -5.83 19.11
C ALA A 135 -2.69 -6.55 20.47
N ARG A 136 -1.60 -7.24 20.82
CA ARG A 136 -1.39 -7.83 22.15
C ARG A 136 -0.96 -6.81 23.22
N GLY A 137 -0.75 -5.56 22.84
CA GLY A 137 -0.29 -4.50 23.73
C GLY A 137 1.18 -4.65 24.14
N HIS A 138 1.97 -5.40 23.37
CA HIS A 138 3.42 -5.49 23.59
C HIS A 138 4.12 -4.16 23.30
N THR A 139 5.27 -3.93 23.93
CA THR A 139 6.12 -2.79 23.61
C THR A 139 6.92 -3.09 22.34
N VAL A 140 6.44 -2.58 21.21
CA VAL A 140 7.09 -2.76 19.90
C VAL A 140 8.21 -1.74 19.72
N VAL A 141 9.39 -2.23 19.34
CA VAL A 141 10.62 -1.43 19.21
C VAL A 141 11.34 -1.79 17.91
N LEU A 142 11.65 -0.78 17.10
CA LEU A 142 12.54 -0.97 15.95
C LEU A 142 13.98 -0.71 16.41
N SER A 143 14.81 -1.75 16.41
CA SER A 143 16.20 -1.71 16.88
C SER A 143 17.14 -1.99 15.72
N SER A 144 17.83 -0.97 15.21
CA SER A 144 18.63 -1.08 13.99
C SER A 144 19.98 -0.37 14.10
N SER A 145 20.99 -0.93 13.43
CA SER A 145 22.30 -0.30 13.23
C SER A 145 22.27 0.81 12.16
N ALA A 146 21.15 0.98 11.44
CA ALA A 146 20.98 2.08 10.50
C ALA A 146 20.79 3.43 11.21
N LEU A 147 21.04 4.51 10.46
CA LEU A 147 20.81 5.87 10.92
C LEU A 147 19.31 6.18 10.99
N THR A 148 18.95 7.06 11.92
CA THR A 148 17.56 7.49 12.16
C THR A 148 16.84 7.95 10.89
N ILE A 149 17.52 8.64 9.98
CA ILE A 149 16.95 9.09 8.69
C ILE A 149 16.46 7.95 7.78
N GLN A 150 17.01 6.74 7.94
CA GLN A 150 16.62 5.54 7.18
C GLN A 150 15.49 4.79 7.88
N VAL A 151 15.53 4.77 9.21
CA VAL A 151 14.63 3.99 10.06
C VAL A 151 13.29 4.70 10.26
N ASN A 152 13.30 6.02 10.47
CA ASN A 152 12.14 6.80 10.89
C ASN A 152 10.97 6.72 9.89
N PRO A 153 11.17 6.80 8.56
CA PRO A 153 10.09 6.57 7.59
C PRO A 153 9.44 5.18 7.71
N VAL A 154 10.25 4.14 7.92
CA VAL A 154 9.78 2.75 8.04
C VAL A 154 9.01 2.56 9.34
N ALA A 155 9.53 3.09 10.46
CA ALA A 155 8.87 3.05 11.76
C ALA A 155 7.49 3.72 11.72
N ARG A 156 7.40 4.93 11.14
CA ARG A 156 6.11 5.63 10.93
C ARG A 156 5.14 4.80 10.09
N PHE A 157 5.61 4.24 8.97
CA PHE A 157 4.76 3.45 8.09
C PHE A 157 4.20 2.19 8.78
N LEU A 158 5.01 1.54 9.61
CA LEU A 158 4.64 0.35 10.38
C LEU A 158 3.89 0.68 11.68
N GLY A 159 3.83 1.95 12.09
CA GLY A 159 3.21 2.37 13.35
C GLY A 159 4.03 2.01 14.58
N ILE A 160 5.36 1.93 14.46
CA ILE A 160 6.27 1.63 15.57
C ILE A 160 6.74 2.94 16.19
N ALA A 161 6.38 3.18 17.46
CA ALA A 161 6.69 4.43 18.16
C ALA A 161 8.10 4.45 18.77
N ASN A 162 8.61 3.29 19.19
CA ASN A 162 9.91 3.19 19.86
C ASN A 162 11.01 2.82 18.86
N MET A 163 12.11 3.56 18.87
CA MET A 163 13.25 3.33 17.98
C MET A 163 14.56 3.36 18.75
N LEU A 164 15.42 2.38 18.49
CA LEU A 164 16.81 2.32 18.94
C LEU A 164 17.69 2.32 17.68
N THR A 165 18.26 3.48 17.35
CA THR A 165 18.97 3.74 16.10
C THR A 165 20.25 4.55 16.32
N ASN A 166 21.14 4.52 15.33
CA ASN A 166 22.27 5.46 15.29
C ASN A 166 21.77 6.87 14.93
N LYS A 167 22.35 7.90 15.54
CA LYS A 167 21.97 9.30 15.37
C LYS A 167 23.19 10.14 15.01
N PHE A 168 23.01 11.09 14.11
CA PHE A 168 24.06 12.07 13.86
C PHE A 168 24.21 12.99 15.07
N GLU A 169 25.43 13.40 15.33
CA GLU A 169 25.70 14.48 16.27
C GLU A 169 25.42 15.83 15.58
N THR A 170 24.55 16.65 16.18
CA THR A 170 24.11 17.93 15.62
C THR A 170 24.45 19.10 16.52
N THR A 171 24.66 20.28 15.92
CA THR A 171 24.66 21.55 16.65
C THR A 171 23.24 21.92 17.10
N GLU A 172 23.11 22.94 17.95
CA GLU A 172 21.80 23.46 18.39
C GLU A 172 20.91 23.91 17.22
N ASP A 173 21.52 24.40 16.12
CA ASP A 173 20.82 24.83 14.91
C ASP A 173 20.48 23.66 13.95
N GLY A 174 20.71 22.41 14.36
CA GLY A 174 20.41 21.21 13.56
C GLY A 174 21.41 20.91 12.44
N MET A 175 22.60 21.51 12.47
CA MET A 175 23.67 21.21 11.51
C MET A 175 24.47 19.99 11.94
N LEU A 176 24.82 19.13 10.98
CA LEU A 176 25.64 17.95 11.24
C LEU A 176 27.09 18.36 11.55
N THR A 177 27.59 17.90 12.70
CA THR A 177 28.99 18.13 13.13
C THR A 177 29.99 17.25 12.39
N GLY A 178 29.50 16.18 11.77
CA GLY A 178 30.32 15.10 11.21
C GLY A 178 30.48 13.90 12.13
N GLY A 179 29.97 13.97 13.36
CA GLY A 179 29.96 12.88 14.34
C GLY A 179 28.68 12.02 14.30
N VAL A 180 28.75 10.89 15.00
CA VAL A 180 27.61 10.02 15.31
C VAL A 180 27.57 9.84 16.83
N GLU A 181 26.40 9.95 17.43
CA GLU A 181 26.21 9.80 18.88
C GLU A 181 26.72 8.43 19.36
N LYS A 182 27.48 8.41 20.45
CA LYS A 182 28.01 7.19 21.07
C LYS A 182 27.15 6.74 22.26
N PRO A 183 27.06 5.43 22.55
CA PRO A 183 27.70 4.33 21.83
C PRO A 183 26.97 3.98 20.52
N ILE A 184 27.72 3.54 19.51
CA ILE A 184 27.16 3.05 18.25
C ILE A 184 26.36 1.77 18.51
N LEU A 185 25.14 1.73 17.98
CA LEU A 185 24.28 0.55 17.99
C LEU A 185 24.75 -0.40 16.91
N TRP A 186 25.63 -1.32 17.29
CA TRP A 186 26.05 -2.44 16.46
C TRP A 186 26.51 -3.60 17.36
N GLY A 187 26.11 -4.82 17.01
CA GLY A 187 26.46 -6.04 17.73
C GLY A 187 26.22 -5.94 19.25
N PRO A 188 27.26 -6.12 20.11
CA PRO A 188 27.10 -5.98 21.57
C PRO A 188 26.55 -4.63 22.03
N GLY A 189 26.81 -3.54 21.30
CA GLY A 189 26.28 -2.20 21.62
C GLY A 189 24.76 -2.15 21.46
N LYS A 190 24.22 -2.82 20.43
CA LYS A 190 22.78 -2.97 20.22
C LYS A 190 22.13 -3.81 21.31
N ALA A 191 22.76 -4.93 21.69
CA ALA A 191 22.31 -5.75 22.82
C ALA A 191 22.23 -4.95 24.13
N ALA A 192 23.26 -4.17 24.45
CA ALA A 192 23.29 -3.30 25.63
C ALA A 192 22.23 -2.17 25.57
N ALA A 193 21.99 -1.59 24.39
CA ALA A 193 20.94 -0.60 24.19
C ALA A 193 19.55 -1.19 24.46
N VAL A 194 19.26 -2.39 23.94
CA VAL A 194 18.00 -3.09 24.20
C VAL A 194 17.83 -3.43 25.69
N GLN A 195 18.89 -3.89 26.36
CA GLN A 195 18.83 -4.15 27.81
C GLN A 195 18.51 -2.89 28.62
N ARG A 196 19.14 -1.76 28.30
CA ARG A 196 18.85 -0.47 28.97
C ARG A 196 17.42 -0.04 28.72
N PHE A 197 16.97 -0.05 27.47
CA PHE A 197 15.59 0.28 27.12
C PHE A 197 14.59 -0.62 27.86
N ALA A 198 14.86 -1.92 27.91
CA ALA A 198 14.01 -2.88 28.60
C ALA A 198 13.93 -2.59 30.11
N ALA A 199 15.05 -2.28 30.75
CA ALA A 199 15.08 -1.92 32.16
C ALA A 199 14.29 -0.63 32.45
N GLU A 200 14.43 0.39 31.60
CA GLU A 200 13.73 1.68 31.73
C GLU A 200 12.20 1.55 31.56
N HIS A 201 11.75 0.61 30.74
CA HIS A 201 10.33 0.43 30.40
C HIS A 201 9.68 -0.76 31.13
N GLY A 202 10.40 -1.43 32.03
CA GLY A 202 9.90 -2.58 32.79
C GLY A 202 9.57 -3.80 31.91
N ILE A 203 10.34 -4.01 30.85
CA ILE A 203 10.19 -5.11 29.90
C ILE A 203 10.99 -6.33 30.39
N ASP A 204 10.37 -7.51 30.40
CA ASP A 204 11.06 -8.77 30.66
C ASP A 204 11.60 -9.37 29.36
N LEU A 205 12.92 -9.31 29.17
CA LEU A 205 13.56 -9.88 27.98
C LEU A 205 13.32 -11.40 27.85
N LYS A 206 13.15 -12.13 28.96
CA LYS A 206 12.92 -13.59 28.93
C LYS A 206 11.57 -13.98 28.34
N ASP A 207 10.61 -13.07 28.32
CA ASP A 207 9.32 -13.29 27.64
C ASP A 207 9.25 -12.55 26.29
N SER A 208 10.26 -11.72 26.00
CA SER A 208 10.31 -10.86 24.82
C SER A 208 10.77 -11.57 23.55
N TYR A 209 10.53 -10.92 22.42
CA TYR A 209 10.81 -11.39 21.08
C TYR A 209 11.87 -10.54 20.41
N PHE A 210 12.74 -11.15 19.61
CA PHE A 210 13.68 -10.42 18.76
C PHE A 210 13.77 -11.04 17.36
N TYR A 211 13.59 -10.20 16.36
CA TYR A 211 13.65 -10.55 14.94
C TYR A 211 14.88 -9.88 14.32
N ALA A 212 15.78 -10.68 13.73
CA ALA A 212 16.95 -10.20 13.01
C ALA A 212 17.54 -11.26 12.07
N ASP A 213 18.29 -10.85 11.05
CA ASP A 213 18.98 -11.71 10.09
C ASP A 213 20.50 -11.76 10.30
N GLY A 214 21.10 -10.65 10.76
CA GLY A 214 22.55 -10.41 10.78
C GLY A 214 23.34 -11.12 11.88
N ASP A 215 24.63 -11.39 11.60
CA ASP A 215 25.56 -12.07 12.51
C ASP A 215 25.89 -11.25 13.77
N GLU A 216 25.82 -9.92 13.66
CA GLU A 216 26.00 -8.97 14.75
C GLU A 216 24.93 -9.14 15.84
N ASP A 217 23.74 -9.57 15.46
CA ASP A 217 22.56 -9.64 16.33
C ASP A 217 22.50 -10.92 17.17
N VAL A 218 23.45 -11.84 16.98
CA VAL A 218 23.53 -13.10 17.73
C VAL A 218 23.57 -12.85 19.24
N ALA A 219 24.28 -11.81 19.70
CA ALA A 219 24.37 -11.50 21.12
C ALA A 219 23.00 -11.16 21.72
N LEU A 220 22.19 -10.37 21.01
CA LEU A 220 20.85 -9.99 21.45
C LEU A 220 19.87 -11.15 21.34
N MET A 221 20.01 -12.02 20.33
CA MET A 221 19.20 -13.25 20.24
C MET A 221 19.35 -14.16 21.47
N TYR A 222 20.52 -14.16 22.12
CA TYR A 222 20.73 -14.92 23.37
C TYR A 222 20.06 -14.32 24.60
N LEU A 223 19.70 -13.03 24.57
CA LEU A 223 19.13 -12.33 25.72
C LEU A 223 17.61 -12.48 25.82
N VAL A 224 16.95 -12.67 24.68
CA VAL A 224 15.50 -12.80 24.62
C VAL A 224 15.04 -14.25 24.77
N GLY A 225 13.84 -14.47 25.33
CA GLY A 225 13.28 -15.82 25.40
C GLY A 225 12.73 -16.34 24.09
N ASN A 226 12.30 -15.43 23.19
CA ASN A 226 11.72 -15.78 21.90
C ASN A 226 12.59 -15.23 20.74
N PRO A 227 13.80 -15.76 20.51
CA PRO A 227 14.59 -15.38 19.34
C PRO A 227 13.91 -15.89 18.06
N ARG A 228 13.85 -15.03 17.05
CA ARG A 228 13.25 -15.29 15.74
C ARG A 228 14.22 -14.87 14.63
N PRO A 229 15.26 -15.68 14.35
CA PRO A 229 16.14 -15.44 13.21
C PRO A 229 15.34 -15.37 11.91
N THR A 230 15.38 -14.23 11.23
CA THR A 230 14.59 -13.95 10.02
C THR A 230 15.51 -13.94 8.82
N ASN A 231 15.26 -14.79 7.82
CA ASN A 231 16.13 -14.97 6.66
C ASN A 231 17.64 -15.10 6.99
N PRO A 232 18.06 -15.77 8.08
CA PRO A 232 19.43 -15.70 8.53
C PRO A 232 20.40 -16.35 7.54
N GLU A 233 21.59 -15.79 7.45
CA GLU A 233 22.72 -16.32 6.70
C GLU A 233 23.92 -16.56 7.63
N GLY A 234 25.05 -16.99 7.07
CA GLY A 234 26.33 -17.03 7.78
C GLY A 234 26.31 -17.67 9.17
N LYS A 235 26.85 -16.95 10.15
CA LYS A 235 26.99 -17.40 11.54
C LYS A 235 25.65 -17.47 12.25
N MET A 236 24.73 -16.53 12.01
CA MET A 236 23.39 -16.50 12.61
C MET A 236 22.62 -17.78 12.26
N ALA A 237 22.65 -18.20 10.99
CA ALA A 237 21.99 -19.43 10.55
C ALA A 237 22.59 -20.68 11.23
N ALA A 238 23.92 -20.74 11.35
CA ALA A 238 24.60 -21.84 12.04
C ALA A 238 24.29 -21.87 13.54
N VAL A 239 24.19 -20.72 14.20
CA VAL A 239 23.80 -20.60 15.61
C VAL A 239 22.35 -21.01 15.81
N ALA A 240 21.43 -20.49 15.01
CA ALA A 240 20.01 -20.80 15.07
C ALA A 240 19.76 -22.30 14.95
N LYS A 241 20.41 -22.96 13.96
CA LYS A 241 20.31 -24.41 13.78
C LYS A 241 20.85 -25.20 14.98
N ARG A 242 21.99 -24.81 15.54
CA ARG A 242 22.57 -25.48 16.72
C ARG A 242 21.72 -25.32 17.98
N ARG A 243 21.06 -24.17 18.14
CA ARG A 243 20.23 -23.85 19.31
C ARG A 243 18.77 -24.29 19.17
N GLY A 244 18.37 -24.73 17.97
CA GLY A 244 16.96 -25.05 17.68
C GLY A 244 16.06 -23.80 17.67
N TRP A 245 16.61 -22.62 17.40
CA TRP A 245 15.81 -21.41 17.28
C TRP A 245 14.91 -21.48 16.04
N PRO A 246 13.63 -21.10 16.15
CA PRO A 246 12.74 -21.11 15.00
C PRO A 246 13.16 -20.07 13.96
N ILE A 247 13.52 -20.54 12.77
CA ILE A 247 13.97 -19.69 11.67
C ILE A 247 12.76 -19.29 10.82
N LEU A 248 12.60 -18.00 10.59
CA LEU A 248 11.63 -17.46 9.64
C LEU A 248 12.29 -17.30 8.27
N ARG A 249 11.65 -17.80 7.21
CA ARG A 249 12.13 -17.68 5.84
C ARG A 249 11.06 -17.01 5.00
N PHE A 250 11.32 -15.78 4.57
CA PHE A 250 10.44 -15.03 3.69
C PHE A 250 11.08 -14.86 2.33
N SER A 251 10.37 -15.29 1.29
CA SER A 251 10.77 -15.10 -0.11
C SER A 251 9.83 -14.13 -0.86
N SER A 252 8.89 -13.51 -0.14
CA SER A 252 7.92 -12.56 -0.71
C SER A 252 8.59 -11.28 -1.20
N ARG A 253 9.78 -10.95 -0.67
CA ARG A 253 10.64 -9.83 -1.06
C ARG A 253 12.09 -10.32 -1.19
N GLY A 254 12.90 -9.63 -2.01
CA GLY A 254 14.27 -10.01 -2.34
C GLY A 254 14.78 -9.32 -3.60
N PRO A 255 16.00 -9.63 -4.09
CA PRO A 255 16.53 -9.08 -5.34
C PRO A 255 15.50 -9.22 -6.46
N VAL A 256 15.29 -8.14 -7.23
CA VAL A 256 14.27 -8.04 -8.27
C VAL A 256 14.55 -9.09 -9.36
N GLY A 257 14.05 -10.30 -9.18
CA GLY A 257 14.24 -11.37 -10.14
C GLY A 257 13.50 -11.05 -11.44
N LEU A 258 14.14 -11.29 -12.58
CA LEU A 258 13.55 -11.23 -13.93
C LEU A 258 12.15 -11.88 -13.97
N ARG A 259 11.97 -12.95 -13.20
CA ARG A 259 10.70 -13.68 -13.04
C ARG A 259 9.52 -12.80 -12.63
N ARG A 260 9.70 -11.81 -11.75
CA ARG A 260 8.59 -10.96 -11.27
C ARG A 260 8.11 -9.99 -12.35
N GLN A 261 9.05 -9.40 -13.07
CA GLN A 261 8.75 -8.55 -14.22
C GLN A 261 8.09 -9.37 -15.32
N VAL A 262 8.61 -10.57 -15.61
CA VAL A 262 8.01 -11.50 -16.57
C VAL A 262 6.59 -11.90 -16.17
N ARG A 263 6.34 -12.22 -14.88
CA ARG A 263 4.98 -12.54 -14.39
C ARG A 263 4.01 -11.36 -14.52
N THR A 264 4.46 -10.16 -14.16
CA THR A 264 3.63 -8.95 -14.32
C THR A 264 3.34 -8.67 -15.79
N LEU A 265 4.36 -8.77 -16.66
CA LEU A 265 4.20 -8.62 -18.10
C LEU A 265 3.30 -9.68 -18.71
N ALA A 266 3.39 -10.93 -18.26
CA ALA A 266 2.52 -12.02 -18.68
C ALA A 266 1.06 -11.76 -18.24
N GLY A 267 0.87 -11.33 -17.00
CA GLY A 267 -0.45 -10.98 -16.45
C GLY A 267 -1.10 -9.85 -17.20
N LEU A 268 -0.42 -8.70 -17.34
CA LEU A 268 -0.94 -7.56 -18.10
C LEU A 268 -1.07 -7.85 -19.60
N GLY A 269 -0.12 -8.62 -20.15
CA GLY A 269 -0.10 -9.05 -21.55
C GLY A 269 -1.26 -9.98 -21.91
N SER A 270 -1.90 -10.64 -20.93
CA SER A 270 -3.09 -11.45 -21.12
C SER A 270 -4.29 -10.67 -21.69
N ILE A 271 -4.26 -9.33 -21.64
CA ILE A 271 -5.29 -8.46 -22.20
C ILE A 271 -5.59 -8.78 -23.68
N VAL A 272 -4.56 -9.13 -24.47
CA VAL A 272 -4.70 -9.43 -25.90
C VAL A 272 -5.42 -10.77 -26.14
N PRO A 273 -4.92 -11.92 -25.64
CA PRO A 273 -5.61 -13.19 -25.83
C PRO A 273 -6.99 -13.23 -25.16
N VAL A 274 -7.16 -12.63 -23.97
CA VAL A 274 -8.47 -12.55 -23.30
C VAL A 274 -9.43 -11.64 -24.09
N GLY A 275 -8.94 -10.53 -24.64
CA GLY A 275 -9.69 -9.65 -25.54
C GLY A 275 -10.15 -10.37 -26.81
N ALA A 276 -9.27 -11.15 -27.43
CA ALA A 276 -9.64 -11.97 -28.60
C ALA A 276 -10.71 -13.02 -28.23
N GLY A 277 -10.56 -13.69 -27.09
CA GLY A 277 -11.57 -14.63 -26.57
C GLY A 277 -12.91 -13.95 -26.29
N ALA A 278 -12.89 -12.72 -25.77
CA ALA A 278 -14.09 -11.92 -25.54
C ALA A 278 -14.82 -11.56 -26.84
N VAL A 279 -14.08 -11.20 -27.89
CA VAL A 279 -14.64 -10.95 -29.23
C VAL A 279 -15.24 -12.24 -29.79
N ALA A 280 -14.51 -13.36 -29.74
CA ALA A 280 -14.99 -14.65 -30.20
C ALA A 280 -16.27 -15.07 -29.46
N MET A 281 -16.28 -14.96 -28.13
CA MET A 281 -17.46 -15.23 -27.30
C MET A 281 -18.63 -14.31 -27.67
N GLY A 282 -18.38 -13.02 -27.90
CA GLY A 282 -19.41 -12.08 -28.34
C GLY A 282 -20.02 -12.43 -29.69
N VAL A 283 -19.20 -12.84 -30.66
CA VAL A 283 -19.64 -13.28 -31.99
C VAL A 283 -20.41 -14.60 -31.92
N LEU A 284 -19.84 -15.62 -31.27
CA LEU A 284 -20.46 -16.95 -31.13
C LEU A 284 -21.82 -16.89 -30.44
N THR A 285 -21.97 -15.96 -29.49
CA THR A 285 -23.19 -15.83 -28.71
C THR A 285 -24.15 -14.75 -29.25
N GLY A 286 -23.77 -14.01 -30.29
CA GLY A 286 -24.52 -12.85 -30.77
C GLY A 286 -24.75 -11.77 -29.71
N SER A 287 -23.93 -11.74 -28.64
CA SER A 287 -24.13 -10.87 -27.49
C SER A 287 -22.82 -10.22 -27.08
N ARG A 288 -22.70 -8.93 -27.40
CA ARG A 288 -21.58 -8.10 -26.96
C ARG A 288 -21.40 -8.12 -25.44
N ARG A 289 -22.50 -8.18 -24.67
CA ARG A 289 -22.45 -8.27 -23.20
C ARG A 289 -21.83 -9.56 -22.71
N ARG A 290 -22.12 -10.71 -23.34
CA ARG A 290 -21.48 -11.99 -22.99
C ARG A 290 -19.97 -11.96 -23.27
N GLY A 291 -19.56 -11.33 -24.37
CA GLY A 291 -18.15 -11.04 -24.64
C GLY A 291 -17.50 -10.15 -23.56
N ALA A 292 -18.15 -9.05 -23.19
CA ALA A 292 -17.66 -8.16 -22.13
C ALA A 292 -17.55 -8.87 -20.77
N ASN A 293 -18.54 -9.68 -20.39
CA ASN A 293 -18.51 -10.47 -19.15
C ASN A 293 -17.39 -11.53 -19.17
N PHE A 294 -17.14 -12.17 -20.31
CA PHE A 294 -16.00 -13.06 -20.48
C PHE A 294 -14.68 -12.30 -20.25
N PHE A 295 -14.54 -11.11 -20.83
CA PHE A 295 -13.36 -10.29 -20.60
C PHE A 295 -13.18 -9.94 -19.12
N THR A 296 -14.20 -9.37 -18.47
CA THR A 296 -14.07 -8.87 -17.08
C THR A 296 -13.80 -9.97 -16.07
N SER A 297 -14.40 -11.15 -16.27
CA SER A 297 -14.20 -12.31 -15.40
C SER A 297 -12.81 -12.92 -15.57
N ILE A 298 -12.38 -13.16 -16.81
CA ILE A 298 -11.13 -13.87 -17.09
C ILE A 298 -9.91 -12.97 -16.94
N PHE A 299 -9.95 -11.72 -17.41
CA PHE A 299 -8.78 -10.84 -17.39
C PHE A 299 -8.32 -10.58 -15.97
N SER A 300 -9.23 -10.17 -15.09
CA SER A 300 -8.92 -9.84 -13.70
C SER A 300 -8.35 -11.05 -12.96
N GLN A 301 -8.97 -12.23 -13.13
CA GLN A 301 -8.47 -13.48 -12.54
C GLN A 301 -7.10 -13.89 -13.08
N THR A 302 -6.87 -13.74 -14.39
CA THR A 302 -5.58 -14.07 -15.02
C THR A 302 -4.46 -13.18 -14.50
N VAL A 303 -4.70 -11.88 -14.36
CA VAL A 303 -3.71 -10.95 -13.78
C VAL A 303 -3.33 -11.38 -12.36
N LEU A 304 -4.31 -11.65 -11.51
CA LEU A 304 -4.05 -12.07 -10.12
C LEU A 304 -3.33 -13.43 -10.05
N ALA A 305 -3.79 -14.43 -10.81
CA ALA A 305 -3.19 -15.77 -10.81
C ALA A 305 -1.73 -15.78 -11.32
N THR A 306 -1.45 -15.07 -12.41
CA THR A 306 -0.09 -14.99 -12.98
C THR A 306 0.89 -14.23 -12.10
N THR A 307 0.38 -13.25 -11.34
CA THR A 307 1.18 -12.45 -10.41
C THR A 307 1.32 -13.09 -9.03
N GLY A 308 0.62 -14.19 -8.76
CA GLY A 308 0.65 -14.89 -7.47
C GLY A 308 -0.08 -14.13 -6.37
N VAL A 309 -1.12 -13.38 -6.73
CA VAL A 309 -1.96 -12.64 -5.79
C VAL A 309 -3.15 -13.50 -5.41
N HIS A 310 -3.27 -13.78 -4.11
CA HIS A 310 -4.37 -14.55 -3.55
C HIS A 310 -5.33 -13.61 -2.81
N LEU A 311 -6.64 -13.83 -2.96
CA LEU A 311 -7.65 -13.03 -2.28
C LEU A 311 -8.27 -13.83 -1.14
N ASN A 312 -8.04 -13.40 0.09
CA ASN A 312 -8.70 -13.93 1.27
C ASN A 312 -9.97 -13.10 1.52
N VAL A 313 -11.15 -13.70 1.34
CA VAL A 313 -12.42 -12.95 1.29
C VAL A 313 -13.38 -13.46 2.35
N VAL A 314 -13.74 -12.58 3.28
CA VAL A 314 -14.83 -12.77 4.25
C VAL A 314 -16.09 -12.07 3.73
N GLY A 315 -17.25 -12.71 3.83
CA GLY A 315 -18.53 -12.18 3.33
C GLY A 315 -18.76 -12.33 1.82
N ARG A 316 -18.14 -13.32 1.17
CA ARG A 316 -18.16 -13.52 -0.29
C ARG A 316 -19.57 -13.60 -0.87
N GLU A 317 -20.51 -14.18 -0.14
CA GLU A 317 -21.93 -14.30 -0.49
C GLU A 317 -22.59 -12.96 -0.81
N ASN A 318 -22.15 -11.88 -0.15
CA ASN A 318 -22.69 -10.52 -0.35
C ASN A 318 -22.39 -9.95 -1.74
N LEU A 319 -21.39 -10.49 -2.47
CA LEU A 319 -21.11 -10.11 -3.87
C LEU A 319 -22.26 -10.44 -4.82
N THR A 320 -23.12 -11.40 -4.45
CA THR A 320 -24.23 -11.87 -5.29
C THR A 320 -25.60 -11.77 -4.62
N ALA A 321 -25.65 -11.45 -3.33
CA ALA A 321 -26.89 -11.37 -2.55
C ALA A 321 -27.95 -10.43 -3.14
N GLN A 322 -27.53 -9.27 -3.66
CA GLN A 322 -28.43 -8.33 -4.34
C GLN A 322 -27.70 -7.63 -5.48
N ARG A 323 -28.16 -7.84 -6.72
CA ARG A 323 -27.63 -7.20 -7.93
C ARG A 323 -28.77 -6.73 -8.84
N PRO A 324 -28.62 -5.62 -9.58
CA PRO A 324 -27.46 -4.71 -9.61
C PRO A 324 -27.27 -3.95 -8.28
N ALA A 325 -26.02 -3.58 -7.99
CA ALA A 325 -25.63 -2.81 -6.81
C ALA A 325 -24.50 -1.84 -7.15
N VAL A 326 -24.27 -0.85 -6.28
CA VAL A 326 -23.06 -0.03 -6.30
C VAL A 326 -22.03 -0.64 -5.36
N PHE A 327 -21.04 -1.35 -5.91
CA PHE A 327 -19.89 -1.84 -5.17
C PHE A 327 -18.89 -0.71 -4.97
N ILE A 328 -18.63 -0.37 -3.70
CA ILE A 328 -17.64 0.62 -3.33
C ILE A 328 -16.44 -0.05 -2.68
N TYR A 329 -15.23 0.38 -3.04
CA TYR A 329 -13.98 -0.13 -2.45
C TYR A 329 -13.02 1.00 -2.10
N ASN A 330 -12.23 0.86 -1.05
CA ASN A 330 -11.17 1.83 -0.73
C ASN A 330 -10.03 1.74 -1.74
N HIS A 331 -9.41 2.88 -2.07
CA HIS A 331 -8.48 2.94 -3.20
C HIS A 331 -7.10 3.48 -2.79
N ARG A 332 -6.12 2.58 -2.79
CA ARG A 332 -4.75 2.74 -2.33
C ARG A 332 -3.74 2.67 -3.47
N ASN A 333 -3.90 1.73 -4.39
CA ASN A 333 -2.93 1.43 -5.45
C ASN A 333 -3.62 1.07 -6.78
N GLN A 334 -2.82 0.75 -7.81
CA GLN A 334 -3.33 0.46 -9.16
C GLN A 334 -3.97 -0.93 -9.32
N VAL A 335 -3.81 -1.82 -8.34
CA VAL A 335 -4.31 -3.18 -8.35
C VAL A 335 -5.72 -3.27 -7.76
N ASP A 336 -6.14 -2.32 -6.92
CA ASP A 336 -7.50 -2.33 -6.33
C ASP A 336 -8.63 -2.44 -7.36
N PRO A 337 -8.62 -1.73 -8.51
CA PRO A 337 -9.66 -1.91 -9.53
C PRO A 337 -9.65 -3.32 -10.16
N VAL A 338 -8.47 -3.96 -10.25
CA VAL A 338 -8.34 -5.36 -10.73
C VAL A 338 -8.90 -6.33 -9.70
N ILE A 339 -8.61 -6.11 -8.41
CA ILE A 339 -9.17 -6.88 -7.30
C ILE A 339 -10.70 -6.75 -7.28
N ALA A 340 -11.23 -5.53 -7.32
CA ALA A 340 -12.67 -5.28 -7.35
C ALA A 340 -13.33 -5.94 -8.57
N GLY A 341 -12.69 -5.87 -9.74
CA GLY A 341 -13.16 -6.55 -10.95
C GLY A 341 -13.19 -8.06 -10.83
N ALA A 342 -12.19 -8.67 -10.19
CA ALA A 342 -12.13 -10.11 -9.92
C ALA A 342 -13.20 -10.56 -8.91
N LEU A 343 -13.51 -9.73 -7.90
CA LEU A 343 -14.56 -10.03 -6.92
C LEU A 343 -15.96 -9.98 -7.54
N VAL A 344 -16.29 -8.90 -8.26
CA VAL A 344 -17.63 -8.70 -8.85
C VAL A 344 -17.84 -9.59 -10.07
N ASN A 345 -16.75 -9.98 -10.74
CA ASN A 345 -16.66 -11.00 -11.78
C ASN A 345 -17.34 -10.63 -13.11
N ASP A 346 -18.67 -10.55 -13.14
CA ASP A 346 -19.48 -10.32 -14.36
C ASP A 346 -20.51 -9.19 -14.16
N ASN A 347 -21.24 -8.81 -15.21
CA ASN A 347 -22.39 -7.89 -15.13
C ASN A 347 -22.13 -6.58 -14.39
N TRP A 348 -20.92 -6.02 -14.54
CA TRP A 348 -20.55 -4.75 -13.95
C TRP A 348 -19.92 -3.79 -14.96
N VAL A 349 -19.84 -2.52 -14.58
CA VAL A 349 -19.10 -1.45 -15.28
C VAL A 349 -18.29 -0.61 -14.28
N ALA A 350 -17.12 -0.16 -14.72
CA ALA A 350 -16.25 0.70 -13.93
C ALA A 350 -16.60 2.18 -14.15
N VAL A 351 -16.55 2.98 -13.07
CA VAL A 351 -16.57 4.44 -13.16
C VAL A 351 -15.17 4.99 -12.94
N ALA A 352 -14.54 5.49 -14.01
CA ALA A 352 -13.15 5.92 -14.04
C ALA A 352 -13.01 7.44 -14.23
N LYS A 353 -11.80 7.96 -13.97
CA LYS A 353 -11.44 9.37 -14.17
C LYS A 353 -11.28 9.67 -15.67
N LYS A 354 -11.86 10.76 -16.18
CA LYS A 354 -11.88 11.10 -17.62
C LYS A 354 -10.52 11.15 -18.29
N GLU A 355 -9.48 11.59 -17.58
CA GLU A 355 -8.12 11.67 -18.11
C GLU A 355 -7.52 10.31 -18.41
N LEU A 356 -8.03 9.21 -17.83
CA LEU A 356 -7.62 7.86 -18.21
C LEU A 356 -8.01 7.53 -19.65
N GLN A 357 -9.01 8.19 -20.23
CA GLN A 357 -9.38 8.05 -21.63
C GLN A 357 -8.26 8.55 -22.59
N LYS A 358 -7.28 9.31 -22.10
CA LYS A 358 -6.10 9.70 -22.88
C LYS A 358 -5.15 8.53 -23.15
N ASN A 359 -5.23 7.46 -22.34
CA ASN A 359 -4.46 6.24 -22.58
C ASN A 359 -5.20 5.39 -23.64
N PRO A 360 -4.55 5.03 -24.76
CA PRO A 360 -5.20 4.27 -25.84
C PRO A 360 -5.80 2.93 -25.41
N ILE A 361 -5.13 2.23 -24.48
CA ILE A 361 -5.60 0.93 -23.96
C ILE A 361 -6.86 1.14 -23.12
N MET A 362 -6.85 2.13 -22.23
CA MET A 362 -8.01 2.41 -21.36
C MET A 362 -9.19 2.96 -22.15
N ALA A 363 -8.96 3.76 -23.19
CA ALA A 363 -10.00 4.22 -24.09
C ALA A 363 -10.67 3.06 -24.83
N LEU A 364 -9.87 2.12 -25.35
CA LEU A 364 -10.35 0.92 -26.02
C LEU A 364 -11.17 0.03 -25.08
N LEU A 365 -10.63 -0.26 -23.89
CA LEU A 365 -11.33 -1.05 -22.87
C LEU A 365 -12.62 -0.38 -22.41
N GLY A 366 -12.60 0.92 -22.13
CA GLY A 366 -13.78 1.66 -21.72
C GLY A 366 -14.87 1.62 -22.78
N LYS A 367 -14.51 1.78 -24.07
CA LYS A 367 -15.48 1.62 -25.16
C LYS A 367 -16.02 0.19 -25.24
N ALA A 368 -15.16 -0.82 -25.10
CA ALA A 368 -15.54 -2.22 -25.22
C ALA A 368 -16.45 -2.70 -24.08
N LEU A 369 -16.18 -2.27 -22.85
CA LEU A 369 -16.80 -2.73 -21.61
C LEU A 369 -17.91 -1.82 -21.08
N ASP A 370 -18.37 -0.85 -21.87
CA ASP A 370 -19.35 0.15 -21.45
C ASP A 370 -18.90 0.96 -20.21
N GLY A 371 -17.59 1.19 -20.09
CA GLY A 371 -16.98 1.95 -19.01
C GLY A 371 -17.41 3.42 -19.03
N VAL A 372 -17.61 3.98 -17.85
CA VAL A 372 -18.09 5.36 -17.69
C VAL A 372 -16.94 6.24 -17.21
N PHE A 373 -16.60 7.26 -17.99
CA PHE A 373 -15.54 8.22 -17.67
C PHE A 373 -16.14 9.52 -17.14
N ILE A 374 -15.79 9.89 -15.90
CA ILE A 374 -16.31 11.09 -15.23
C ILE A 374 -15.25 12.17 -15.13
N ASP A 375 -15.63 13.39 -15.51
CA ASP A 375 -14.93 14.60 -15.13
C ASP A 375 -15.38 14.99 -13.71
N ARG A 376 -14.49 14.83 -12.73
CA ARG A 376 -14.84 14.99 -11.31
C ARG A 376 -14.81 16.45 -10.87
N ASP A 377 -14.28 17.34 -11.71
CA ASP A 377 -14.11 18.76 -11.44
C ASP A 377 -15.23 19.60 -12.08
N ASP A 378 -16.05 19.01 -12.96
CA ASP A 378 -17.19 19.66 -13.60
C ASP A 378 -18.54 19.06 -13.16
N SER A 379 -19.24 19.79 -12.30
CA SER A 379 -20.56 19.43 -11.77
C SER A 379 -21.66 19.31 -12.83
N ALA A 380 -21.53 19.96 -14.01
CA ALA A 380 -22.54 19.89 -15.07
C ALA A 380 -22.43 18.56 -15.83
N SER A 381 -21.20 18.13 -16.18
CA SER A 381 -20.95 16.82 -16.80
C SER A 381 -21.35 15.63 -15.92
N ALA A 382 -21.33 15.81 -14.60
CA ALA A 382 -21.71 14.79 -13.64
C ALA A 382 -23.18 14.34 -13.80
N LEU A 383 -24.08 15.25 -14.21
CA LEU A 383 -25.53 14.96 -14.28
C LEU A 383 -25.89 14.10 -15.50
N GLU A 384 -25.27 14.36 -16.66
CA GLU A 384 -25.39 13.51 -17.85
C GLU A 384 -24.78 12.12 -17.61
N THR A 385 -23.67 12.09 -16.88
CA THR A 385 -23.03 10.83 -16.53
C THR A 385 -23.87 9.99 -15.57
N MET A 386 -24.55 10.62 -14.61
CA MET A 386 -25.47 9.93 -13.71
C MET A 386 -26.61 9.25 -14.47
N ARG A 387 -27.20 9.92 -15.48
CA ARG A 387 -28.21 9.30 -16.35
C ARG A 387 -27.69 8.07 -17.09
N THR A 388 -26.47 8.16 -17.62
CA THR A 388 -25.82 7.02 -18.30
C THR A 388 -25.68 5.84 -17.35
N VAL A 389 -25.24 6.09 -16.11
CA VAL A 389 -25.07 5.04 -15.11
C VAL A 389 -26.41 4.47 -14.64
N GLU A 390 -27.43 5.31 -14.43
CA GLU A 390 -28.79 4.86 -14.12
C GLU A 390 -29.34 3.94 -15.21
N GLU A 391 -29.10 4.26 -16.49
CA GLU A 391 -29.48 3.40 -17.61
C GLU A 391 -28.73 2.06 -17.58
N ARG A 392 -27.42 2.08 -17.30
CA ARG A 392 -26.64 0.83 -17.14
C ARG A 392 -27.18 -0.02 -15.99
N ALA A 393 -27.51 0.60 -14.85
CA ALA A 393 -28.11 -0.09 -13.71
C ALA A 393 -29.47 -0.69 -14.05
N LYS A 394 -30.33 0.02 -14.77
CA LYS A 394 -31.62 -0.52 -15.26
C LYS A 394 -31.44 -1.72 -16.19
N ASN A 395 -30.34 -1.78 -16.93
CA ASN A 395 -29.96 -2.92 -17.76
C ASN A 395 -29.31 -4.06 -16.97
N GLY A 396 -29.40 -4.05 -15.63
CA GLY A 396 -28.89 -5.09 -14.75
C GLY A 396 -27.40 -5.00 -14.44
N LEU A 397 -26.73 -3.89 -14.80
CA LEU A 397 -25.29 -3.74 -14.58
C LEU A 397 -24.99 -3.14 -13.21
N SER A 398 -24.16 -3.83 -12.44
CA SER A 398 -23.60 -3.31 -11.20
C SER A 398 -22.54 -2.24 -11.48
N ILE A 399 -22.36 -1.32 -10.55
CA ILE A 399 -21.43 -0.20 -10.68
C ILE A 399 -20.29 -0.41 -9.70
N VAL A 400 -19.04 -0.32 -10.17
CA VAL A 400 -17.85 -0.55 -9.34
C VAL A 400 -17.03 0.74 -9.31
N MET A 401 -16.82 1.30 -8.12
CA MET A 401 -16.08 2.56 -7.98
C MET A 401 -15.48 2.81 -6.60
N ALA A 402 -14.42 3.61 -6.56
CA ALA A 402 -13.83 4.08 -5.31
C ALA A 402 -14.51 5.37 -4.81
N PRO A 403 -15.05 5.41 -3.58
CA PRO A 403 -15.78 6.57 -3.08
C PRO A 403 -14.88 7.76 -2.73
N GLU A 404 -13.58 7.53 -2.45
CA GLU A 404 -12.58 8.58 -2.18
C GLU A 404 -12.28 9.43 -3.45
N GLY A 405 -12.42 8.83 -4.64
CA GLY A 405 -12.18 9.51 -5.91
C GLY A 405 -10.71 9.83 -6.24
N THR A 406 -9.76 9.51 -5.38
CA THR A 406 -8.31 9.55 -5.64
C THR A 406 -7.62 8.57 -4.70
N ARG A 407 -6.45 8.05 -5.11
CA ARG A 407 -5.59 7.28 -4.20
C ARG A 407 -5.02 8.20 -3.13
N LEU A 408 -5.23 7.89 -1.86
CA LEU A 408 -4.60 8.60 -0.73
C LEU A 408 -3.38 7.86 -0.22
N ASP A 409 -2.58 8.54 0.60
CA ASP A 409 -1.36 8.01 1.21
C ASP A 409 -1.50 8.00 2.75
N THR A 410 -2.30 7.05 3.22
CA THR A 410 -2.86 6.95 4.58
C THR A 410 -3.05 5.48 4.99
N ASN A 411 -2.82 5.09 6.24
CA ASN A 411 -3.19 3.73 6.67
C ASN A 411 -4.72 3.50 6.82
N GLU A 412 -5.50 4.54 6.54
CA GLU A 412 -6.97 4.60 6.63
C GLU A 412 -7.60 5.02 5.30
N VAL A 413 -8.93 5.14 5.28
CA VAL A 413 -9.68 5.69 4.15
C VAL A 413 -9.91 7.20 4.24
N GLY A 414 -9.83 7.87 3.09
CA GLY A 414 -10.16 9.29 2.97
C GLY A 414 -11.62 9.65 3.15
N PRO A 415 -11.95 10.95 3.03
CA PRO A 415 -13.33 11.41 2.93
C PRO A 415 -14.02 10.81 1.70
N PHE A 416 -15.22 10.28 1.89
CA PHE A 416 -16.02 9.72 0.81
C PHE A 416 -16.80 10.82 0.08
N LYS A 417 -16.74 10.81 -1.26
CA LYS A 417 -17.47 11.73 -2.12
C LYS A 417 -18.94 11.31 -2.23
N LYS A 418 -19.83 12.29 -2.42
CA LYS A 418 -21.29 12.06 -2.54
C LYS A 418 -21.70 11.27 -3.79
N GLY A 419 -20.88 11.26 -4.83
CA GLY A 419 -21.19 10.69 -6.16
C GLY A 419 -21.73 9.25 -6.12
N PRO A 420 -20.96 8.26 -5.63
CA PRO A 420 -21.40 6.86 -5.52
C PRO A 420 -22.75 6.68 -4.82
N PHE A 421 -22.98 7.44 -3.75
CA PHE A 421 -24.17 7.32 -2.92
C PHE A 421 -25.40 7.94 -3.58
N ARG A 422 -25.25 9.12 -4.20
CA ARG A 422 -26.32 9.73 -4.99
C ARG A 422 -26.70 8.84 -6.18
N LEU A 423 -25.73 8.14 -6.73
CA LEU A 423 -25.92 7.23 -7.86
C LEU A 423 -26.73 6.00 -7.45
N ALA A 424 -26.40 5.40 -6.31
CA ALA A 424 -27.21 4.34 -5.72
C ALA A 424 -28.65 4.81 -5.45
N MET A 425 -28.83 5.99 -4.85
CA MET A 425 -30.15 6.58 -4.59
C MET A 425 -30.95 6.82 -5.87
N ALA A 426 -30.33 7.37 -6.91
CA ALA A 426 -31.02 7.70 -8.16
C ALA A 426 -31.39 6.44 -8.97
N ALA A 427 -30.53 5.42 -8.96
CA ALA A 427 -30.81 4.13 -9.57
C ALA A 427 -31.75 3.23 -8.73
N GLY A 428 -31.94 3.54 -7.44
CA GLY A 428 -32.75 2.74 -6.53
C GLY A 428 -32.13 1.38 -6.19
N ILE A 429 -30.80 1.27 -6.24
CA ILE A 429 -30.04 0.02 -6.03
C ILE A 429 -29.19 0.12 -4.74
N PRO A 430 -28.91 -0.99 -4.05
CA PRO A 430 -28.15 -0.97 -2.80
C PRO A 430 -26.68 -0.63 -3.02
N ILE A 431 -25.99 -0.31 -1.93
CA ILE A 431 -24.54 -0.13 -1.86
C ILE A 431 -23.93 -1.36 -1.21
N VAL A 432 -22.88 -1.94 -1.79
CA VAL A 432 -22.13 -3.05 -1.21
C VAL A 432 -20.72 -2.57 -0.85
N PRO A 433 -20.39 -2.41 0.44
CA PRO A 433 -19.05 -2.04 0.88
C PRO A 433 -18.05 -3.20 0.73
N ILE A 434 -16.93 -2.94 0.07
CA ILE A 434 -15.77 -3.82 -0.02
C ILE A 434 -14.61 -3.11 0.67
N VAL A 435 -14.14 -3.65 1.79
CA VAL A 435 -12.95 -3.16 2.49
C VAL A 435 -11.77 -4.03 2.09
N ILE A 436 -10.76 -3.41 1.49
CA ILE A 436 -9.51 -4.04 1.05
C ILE A 436 -8.42 -3.61 2.04
N ARG A 437 -7.80 -4.56 2.71
CA ARG A 437 -6.60 -4.33 3.52
C ARG A 437 -5.36 -4.71 2.72
N ASN A 438 -4.19 -4.29 3.17
CA ASN A 438 -2.86 -4.79 2.80
C ASN A 438 -2.49 -4.89 1.30
N ALA A 439 -3.27 -4.32 0.38
CA ALA A 439 -2.99 -4.35 -1.06
C ALA A 439 -1.67 -3.65 -1.45
N GLU A 440 -1.18 -2.69 -0.66
CA GLU A 440 0.13 -2.04 -0.81
C GLU A 440 1.31 -3.03 -0.79
N LEU A 441 1.12 -4.19 -0.15
CA LEU A 441 2.07 -5.29 -0.17
C LEU A 441 2.15 -5.91 -1.57
N VAL A 442 1.03 -6.04 -2.25
CA VAL A 442 0.99 -6.57 -3.61
C VAL A 442 1.46 -5.52 -4.63
N ALA A 443 1.13 -4.25 -4.43
CA ALA A 443 1.68 -3.17 -5.25
C ALA A 443 1.73 -1.84 -4.50
N ALA A 444 2.90 -1.20 -4.48
CA ALA A 444 3.02 0.17 -4.00
C ALA A 444 2.14 1.11 -4.83
N ARG A 445 1.74 2.25 -4.25
CA ARG A 445 0.75 3.19 -4.83
C ARG A 445 0.93 3.46 -6.32
N ASN A 446 2.17 3.68 -6.77
CA ASN A 446 2.53 4.01 -8.15
C ASN A 446 3.37 2.93 -8.84
N SER A 447 3.48 1.73 -8.27
CA SER A 447 4.20 0.63 -8.87
C SER A 447 3.51 0.16 -10.15
N THR A 448 4.29 -0.16 -11.17
CA THR A 448 3.87 -0.92 -12.35
C THR A 448 4.13 -2.42 -12.20
N VAL A 449 4.77 -2.82 -11.09
CA VAL A 449 5.13 -4.21 -10.78
C VAL A 449 4.25 -4.74 -9.66
N ILE A 450 3.67 -5.92 -9.88
CA ILE A 450 2.84 -6.63 -8.90
C ILE A 450 3.70 -7.69 -8.19
N ASN A 451 3.62 -7.74 -6.87
CA ASN A 451 4.23 -8.74 -5.98
C ASN A 451 3.24 -9.89 -5.76
N PRO A 452 3.70 -11.14 -5.68
CA PRO A 452 2.94 -12.20 -5.03
C PRO A 452 2.62 -11.83 -3.58
N GLY A 453 1.45 -12.27 -3.10
CA GLY A 453 1.00 -12.02 -1.73
C GLY A 453 -0.49 -12.25 -1.58
N THR A 454 -0.96 -12.28 -0.34
CA THR A 454 -2.39 -12.38 -0.01
C THR A 454 -2.94 -11.00 0.27
N VAL A 455 -4.12 -10.69 -0.28
CA VAL A 455 -4.89 -9.49 0.01
C VAL A 455 -6.14 -9.89 0.78
N ASP A 456 -6.32 -9.29 1.95
CA ASP A 456 -7.50 -9.54 2.78
C ASP A 456 -8.64 -8.59 2.41
N ILE A 457 -9.84 -9.15 2.31
CA ILE A 457 -11.03 -8.46 1.83
C ILE A 457 -12.23 -8.81 2.70
N ALA A 458 -12.95 -7.79 3.16
CA ALA A 458 -14.24 -7.92 3.81
C ALA A 458 -15.34 -7.34 2.90
N VAL A 459 -16.35 -8.13 2.56
CA VAL A 459 -17.48 -7.70 1.72
C VAL A 459 -18.76 -7.66 2.54
N PHE A 460 -19.19 -6.46 2.91
CA PHE A 460 -20.36 -6.27 3.78
C PHE A 460 -21.69 -6.49 3.05
N PRO A 461 -22.77 -6.81 3.80
CA PRO A 461 -24.11 -6.96 3.23
C PRO A 461 -24.59 -5.71 2.46
N PRO A 462 -25.49 -5.89 1.47
CA PRO A 462 -26.07 -4.78 0.73
C PRO A 462 -26.80 -3.78 1.65
N ILE A 463 -26.39 -2.51 1.59
CA ILE A 463 -26.99 -1.40 2.31
C ILE A 463 -28.10 -0.80 1.44
N SER A 464 -29.34 -0.89 1.91
CA SER A 464 -30.48 -0.24 1.27
C SER A 464 -30.37 1.29 1.35
N VAL A 465 -30.71 1.95 0.25
CA VAL A 465 -30.76 3.42 0.13
C VAL A 465 -32.19 3.96 0.04
N GLN A 466 -33.20 3.12 0.22
CA GLN A 466 -34.62 3.49 0.01
C GLN A 466 -35.10 4.58 0.98
N ASP A 467 -34.56 4.63 2.20
CA ASP A 467 -34.89 5.60 3.24
C ASP A 467 -33.90 6.77 3.30
N TRP A 468 -33.00 6.89 2.32
CA TRP A 468 -32.00 7.96 2.29
C TRP A 468 -32.59 9.22 1.65
N THR A 469 -32.25 10.38 2.20
CA THR A 469 -32.64 11.70 1.67
C THR A 469 -31.41 12.56 1.45
N LEU A 470 -31.51 13.59 0.61
CA LEU A 470 -30.38 14.51 0.40
C LEU A 470 -29.93 15.21 1.69
N ASP A 471 -30.85 15.41 2.63
CA ASP A 471 -30.57 16.02 3.93
C ASP A 471 -29.79 15.09 4.85
N THR A 472 -30.13 13.78 4.85
CA THR A 472 -29.46 12.77 5.68
C THR A 472 -28.20 12.20 5.05
N LEU A 473 -28.01 12.41 3.74
CA LEU A 473 -26.92 11.84 2.96
C LEU A 473 -25.51 12.04 3.56
N PRO A 474 -25.12 13.23 4.08
CA PRO A 474 -23.80 13.41 4.68
C PRO A 474 -23.55 12.49 5.87
N GLU A 475 -24.56 12.30 6.73
CA GLU A 475 -24.49 11.40 7.89
C GLU A 475 -24.39 9.94 7.45
N ARG A 476 -25.21 9.53 6.48
CA ARG A 476 -25.18 8.16 5.94
C ARG A 476 -23.82 7.82 5.33
N ILE A 477 -23.21 8.78 4.62
CA ILE A 477 -21.85 8.62 4.07
C ILE A 477 -20.81 8.49 5.19
N ALA A 478 -20.95 9.28 6.26
CA ALA A 478 -20.04 9.22 7.40
C ALA A 478 -20.11 7.87 8.11
N GLU A 479 -21.31 7.31 8.32
CA GLU A 479 -21.49 5.97 8.90
C GLU A 479 -20.88 4.88 8.01
N VAL A 480 -21.10 4.93 6.70
CA VAL A 480 -20.46 3.98 5.77
C VAL A 480 -18.94 4.15 5.76
N ARG A 481 -18.41 5.37 5.91
CA ARG A 481 -16.96 5.58 6.06
C ARG A 481 -16.45 5.02 7.39
N GLN A 482 -17.18 5.19 8.47
CA GLN A 482 -16.81 4.68 9.79
C GLN A 482 -16.71 3.16 9.79
N LEU A 483 -17.63 2.47 9.08
CA LEU A 483 -17.53 1.03 8.83
C LEU A 483 -16.16 0.62 8.26
N TYR A 484 -15.61 1.35 7.29
CA TYR A 484 -14.29 1.06 6.73
C TYR A 484 -13.18 1.27 7.76
N LEU A 485 -13.24 2.35 8.53
CA LEU A 485 -12.25 2.65 9.57
C LEU A 485 -12.25 1.58 10.66
N ASP A 486 -13.44 1.23 11.16
CA ASP A 486 -13.62 0.23 12.20
C ASP A 486 -13.15 -1.14 11.73
N THR A 487 -13.44 -1.50 10.47
CA THR A 487 -12.98 -2.76 9.88
C THR A 487 -11.46 -2.79 9.70
N LEU A 488 -10.86 -1.68 9.26
CA LEU A 488 -9.39 -1.61 9.10
C LEU A 488 -8.67 -1.64 10.45
N ALA A 489 -9.26 -1.06 11.49
CA ALA A 489 -8.76 -1.10 12.86
C ALA A 489 -8.94 -2.48 13.51
N ASN A 490 -10.13 -3.07 13.34
CA ASN A 490 -10.55 -4.34 13.93
C ASN A 490 -10.98 -5.30 12.83
N TRP A 491 -10.01 -6.00 12.27
CA TRP A 491 -10.26 -6.85 11.11
C TRP A 491 -11.02 -8.14 11.47
N PRO A 492 -12.08 -8.49 10.72
CA PRO A 492 -12.82 -9.73 10.95
C PRO A 492 -11.96 -10.97 10.67
N VAL A 493 -12.11 -11.99 11.52
CA VAL A 493 -11.56 -13.33 11.31
C VAL A 493 -12.75 -14.26 11.10
N ASP A 494 -12.75 -14.99 9.99
CA ASP A 494 -13.78 -15.95 9.54
C ASP A 494 -15.17 -15.36 9.21
N GLU A 495 -15.73 -14.51 10.07
CA GLU A 495 -17.06 -13.93 9.93
C GLU A 495 -17.05 -12.40 10.04
N LEU A 496 -18.00 -11.74 9.38
CA LEU A 496 -18.18 -10.30 9.49
C LEU A 496 -18.84 -9.93 10.82
N PRO A 497 -18.48 -8.79 11.43
CA PRO A 497 -19.24 -8.28 12.56
C PRO A 497 -20.67 -7.94 12.14
N GLU A 498 -21.64 -8.15 13.04
CA GLU A 498 -22.97 -7.58 12.87
C GLU A 498 -22.88 -6.06 12.98
N VAL A 499 -23.16 -5.37 11.87
CA VAL A 499 -23.17 -3.91 11.83
C VAL A 499 -24.61 -3.44 11.62
N ASP A 500 -25.28 -3.02 12.71
CA ASP A 500 -26.57 -2.33 12.62
C ASP A 500 -26.34 -0.85 12.29
N LEU A 501 -25.98 -0.59 11.03
CA LEU A 501 -25.95 0.77 10.50
C LEU A 501 -27.34 1.39 10.75
N PHE A 502 -27.37 2.62 11.29
CA PHE A 502 -28.59 3.40 11.50
C PHE A 502 -29.54 2.95 12.64
N ALA A 503 -29.10 2.10 13.57
CA ALA A 503 -29.88 1.54 14.67
C ALA A 503 -30.66 2.56 15.53
N GLU A 504 -30.01 3.64 15.96
CA GLU A 504 -30.59 4.64 16.88
C GLU A 504 -31.81 5.36 16.27
N LYS A 505 -31.78 5.62 14.96
CA LYS A 505 -32.88 6.29 14.25
C LYS A 505 -34.00 5.31 13.90
N LYS A 506 -33.72 4.02 13.69
CA LYS A 506 -34.76 2.98 13.55
C LYS A 506 -35.58 2.86 14.84
N ALA A 507 -34.92 2.97 16.00
CA ALA A 507 -35.56 3.03 17.29
C ALA A 507 -36.35 4.34 17.51
N ALA A 508 -35.80 5.49 17.09
CA ALA A 508 -36.50 6.79 17.15
C ALA A 508 -37.72 6.85 16.22
N ALA A 509 -37.62 6.32 15.00
CA ALA A 509 -38.71 6.24 14.03
C ALA A 509 -39.79 5.25 14.49
N LYS A 510 -39.43 4.09 15.06
CA LYS A 510 -40.38 3.19 15.72
C LYS A 510 -41.09 3.87 16.90
N LYS A 511 -40.36 4.63 17.74
CA LYS A 511 -40.96 5.42 18.84
C LYS A 511 -41.90 6.52 18.31
N ALA A 512 -41.57 7.18 17.21
CA ALA A 512 -42.41 8.21 16.59
C ALA A 512 -43.66 7.61 15.91
N ALA A 513 -43.52 6.45 15.26
CA ALA A 513 -44.64 5.71 14.66
C ALA A 513 -45.58 5.12 15.73
N ALA A 514 -45.05 4.61 16.84
CA ALA A 514 -45.83 4.12 17.97
C ALA A 514 -46.61 5.23 18.70
N LYS A 515 -46.17 6.49 18.58
CA LYS A 515 -46.87 7.67 19.13
C LYS A 515 -48.02 8.19 18.25
N LYS A 516 -48.17 7.71 17.01
CA LYS A 516 -49.37 8.00 16.20
C LYS A 516 -50.45 6.95 16.49
N ALA A 517 -51.33 7.26 17.44
CA ALA A 517 -52.54 6.45 17.68
C ALA A 517 -53.46 6.43 16.44
N PRO A 518 -54.20 5.33 16.20
CA PRO A 518 -55.09 5.24 15.04
C PRO A 518 -56.28 6.20 15.22
N ALA A 519 -56.54 7.00 14.18
CA ALA A 519 -57.70 7.89 14.15
C ALA A 519 -59.00 7.06 14.26
N LYS A 520 -59.75 7.22 15.36
CA LYS A 520 -61.09 6.68 15.50
C LYS A 520 -61.99 7.29 14.42
N LYS A 521 -62.60 6.44 13.59
CA LYS A 521 -63.71 6.81 12.71
C LYS A 521 -64.90 7.27 13.57
N ALA A 522 -65.31 8.53 13.43
CA ALA A 522 -66.61 9.02 13.90
C ALA A 522 -67.55 9.20 12.69
N PRO A 523 -68.85 8.88 12.83
CA PRO A 523 -69.77 8.83 11.69
C PRO A 523 -70.25 10.23 11.28
N ALA A 524 -70.40 10.43 9.96
CA ALA A 524 -70.82 11.67 9.35
C ALA A 524 -72.28 12.03 9.70
N LYS A 525 -72.51 13.25 10.19
CA LYS A 525 -73.83 13.91 10.19
C LYS A 525 -73.83 15.06 9.19
N LYS A 526 -74.78 14.99 8.23
CA LYS A 526 -75.15 16.05 7.28
C LYS A 526 -75.88 17.19 7.99
N ALA A 527 -75.51 18.44 7.69
CA ALA A 527 -76.37 19.63 7.81
C ALA A 527 -75.77 20.78 6.95
N PRO A 528 -76.54 21.79 6.50
CA PRO A 528 -76.58 22.18 5.09
C PRO A 528 -75.86 23.49 4.74
N ALA A 529 -75.60 23.65 3.44
CA ALA A 529 -74.97 24.81 2.82
C ALA A 529 -75.79 26.10 2.90
N LYS A 530 -75.12 27.22 3.20
CA LYS A 530 -75.58 28.57 2.85
C LYS A 530 -74.44 29.38 2.21
N LYS A 531 -74.73 29.93 1.04
CA LYS A 531 -73.93 30.86 0.23
C LYS A 531 -73.77 32.22 0.92
N ALA A 532 -72.60 32.85 0.77
CA ALA A 532 -72.42 34.31 0.79
C ALA A 532 -71.07 34.68 0.11
N PRO A 533 -70.89 35.92 -0.39
CA PRO A 533 -70.34 36.17 -1.73
C PRO A 533 -68.91 36.76 -1.76
N ALA A 534 -68.31 36.71 -2.95
CA ALA A 534 -67.05 37.34 -3.29
C ALA A 534 -67.12 38.88 -3.20
N LYS A 535 -66.11 39.50 -2.57
CA LYS A 535 -65.78 40.93 -2.75
C LYS A 535 -64.28 41.12 -2.92
N LYS A 536 -63.93 41.79 -4.02
CA LYS A 536 -62.62 42.37 -4.36
C LYS A 536 -62.25 43.48 -3.37
N ALA A 537 -60.96 43.63 -3.08
CA ALA A 537 -60.36 44.85 -2.55
C ALA A 537 -58.90 45.00 -3.05
N PRO A 538 -58.36 46.22 -3.15
CA PRO A 538 -57.59 46.67 -4.32
C PRO A 538 -56.08 46.86 -4.08
N ALA A 539 -55.34 47.00 -5.18
CA ALA A 539 -53.93 47.38 -5.22
C ALA A 539 -53.69 48.85 -4.81
N LYS A 540 -52.63 49.10 -4.02
CA LYS A 540 -52.01 50.43 -3.85
C LYS A 540 -50.48 50.34 -3.89
N LYS A 541 -49.90 51.32 -4.59
CA LYS A 541 -48.49 51.52 -4.96
C LYS A 541 -47.70 52.30 -3.89
N ALA A 542 -46.37 52.09 -3.97
CA ALA A 542 -45.24 53.01 -3.72
C ALA A 542 -44.75 53.19 -2.25
N PRO A 543 -43.46 53.61 -2.00
CA PRO A 543 -42.45 54.10 -2.94
C PRO A 543 -41.02 53.50 -2.81
N ALA A 544 -40.20 53.74 -3.85
CA ALA A 544 -38.76 53.53 -3.85
C ALA A 544 -38.02 54.65 -3.10
N LYS A 545 -37.00 54.30 -2.30
CA LYS A 545 -35.99 55.23 -1.77
C LYS A 545 -34.58 54.68 -2.01
N LYS A 546 -33.75 55.55 -2.62
CA LYS A 546 -32.30 55.43 -2.82
C LYS A 546 -31.52 55.62 -1.50
N ALA A 547 -30.38 54.94 -1.38
CA ALA A 547 -29.04 55.41 -0.94
C ALA A 547 -28.24 54.29 -0.22
N PRO A 548 -26.90 54.34 -0.11
CA PRO A 548 -25.88 54.92 -1.00
C PRO A 548 -24.76 53.91 -1.37
N ALA A 549 -24.01 54.21 -2.43
CA ALA A 549 -22.78 53.50 -2.79
C ALA A 549 -21.66 53.82 -1.79
N LYS A 550 -21.10 52.79 -1.14
CA LYS A 550 -19.81 52.89 -0.43
C LYS A 550 -18.69 52.44 -1.37
N LYS A 551 -17.79 53.38 -1.69
CA LYS A 551 -16.46 53.12 -2.26
C LYS A 551 -15.66 52.23 -1.29
N ALA A 552 -15.15 51.11 -1.78
CA ALA A 552 -14.05 50.38 -1.15
C ALA A 552 -12.75 50.70 -1.92
N PRO A 553 -11.64 51.00 -1.23
CA PRO A 553 -10.38 51.41 -1.87
C PRO A 553 -9.66 50.24 -2.54
N ALA A 554 -9.11 50.51 -3.72
CA ALA A 554 -8.22 49.61 -4.43
C ALA A 554 -6.92 49.38 -3.63
N LYS A 555 -6.70 48.15 -3.16
CA LYS A 555 -5.37 47.70 -2.73
C LYS A 555 -4.56 47.32 -3.97
N LYS A 556 -3.53 48.12 -4.27
CA LYS A 556 -2.42 47.76 -5.15
C LYS A 556 -1.74 46.49 -4.59
N ALA A 557 -1.75 45.41 -5.38
CA ALA A 557 -0.82 44.31 -5.21
C ALA A 557 0.38 44.53 -6.14
N PRO A 558 1.64 44.42 -5.67
CA PRO A 558 2.82 44.60 -6.51
C PRO A 558 2.99 43.41 -7.47
N ALA A 559 3.18 43.74 -8.75
CA ALA A 559 3.57 42.79 -9.78
C ALA A 559 4.96 42.21 -9.46
N LYS A 560 5.04 40.91 -9.18
CA LYS A 560 6.31 40.18 -9.23
C LYS A 560 6.69 39.96 -10.69
N LYS A 561 7.79 40.59 -11.10
CA LYS A 561 8.52 40.31 -12.34
C LYS A 561 8.88 38.82 -12.41
N ALA A 562 8.40 38.13 -13.44
CA ALA A 562 9.02 36.91 -13.93
C ALA A 562 10.25 37.28 -14.79
N PRO A 563 11.40 36.63 -14.63
CA PRO A 563 12.54 36.86 -15.51
C PRO A 563 12.26 36.27 -16.90
N ALA A 564 12.42 37.11 -17.93
CA ALA A 564 12.37 36.74 -19.32
C ALA A 564 13.50 35.75 -19.66
N LYS A 565 13.14 34.53 -20.09
CA LYS A 565 14.08 33.65 -20.78
C LYS A 565 14.25 34.16 -22.21
N LYS A 566 15.47 34.61 -22.54
CA LYS A 566 15.94 34.83 -23.90
C LYS A 566 15.73 33.56 -24.73
N ALA A 567 15.00 33.70 -25.83
CA ALA A 567 15.01 32.73 -26.91
C ALA A 567 16.38 32.83 -27.61
N ALA A 568 17.18 31.78 -27.51
CA ALA A 568 18.31 31.58 -28.41
C ALA A 568 17.79 30.91 -29.68
N SER A 569 18.01 31.59 -30.81
CA SER A 569 17.85 31.08 -32.17
C SER A 569 18.69 29.82 -32.36
N LYS A 570 18.05 28.69 -32.67
CA LYS A 570 18.74 27.55 -33.30
C LYS A 570 18.50 27.62 -34.80
N ALA A 571 19.60 27.90 -35.51
CA ALA A 571 19.71 27.79 -36.94
C ALA A 571 19.41 26.36 -37.42
N LYS A 572 18.80 26.29 -38.59
CA LYS A 572 18.50 25.10 -39.38
C LYS A 572 19.76 24.69 -40.17
N PRO A 573 20.21 23.42 -40.15
CA PRO A 573 21.07 22.91 -41.22
C PRO A 573 20.22 22.26 -42.33
N PRO A 574 20.70 22.25 -43.58
CA PRO A 574 19.93 21.86 -44.75
C PRO A 574 19.85 20.34 -44.94
N LYS A 575 18.84 19.92 -45.72
CA LYS A 575 18.74 18.61 -46.37
C LYS A 575 19.78 18.50 -47.50
N ALA A 576 20.48 17.38 -47.60
CA ALA A 576 20.99 16.79 -48.85
C ALA A 576 21.34 15.32 -48.58
N THR A 577 20.54 14.39 -49.11
CA THR A 577 20.86 13.45 -50.23
C THR A 577 21.65 12.21 -49.82
N SER A 578 20.96 11.08 -49.94
CA SER A 578 21.48 9.72 -50.07
C SER A 578 22.26 9.55 -51.38
N HIS A 579 23.42 8.87 -51.35
CA HIS A 579 23.82 7.82 -52.29
C HIS A 579 25.09 7.11 -51.79
N GLU A 580 25.00 5.77 -51.79
CA GLU A 580 25.99 4.76 -52.16
C GLU A 580 27.50 4.83 -51.80
N SER A 581 27.94 3.68 -51.28
CA SER A 581 29.05 2.84 -51.79
C SER A 581 30.16 2.48 -50.79
N GLN A 582 30.26 1.17 -50.60
CA GLN A 582 31.46 0.31 -50.67
C GLN A 582 32.67 0.53 -49.73
N ALA A 583 33.03 -0.62 -49.14
CA ALA A 583 34.38 -1.16 -48.96
C ALA A 583 35.38 -0.41 -48.07
N ALA A 584 35.83 -1.07 -47.00
CA ALA A 584 37.08 -1.85 -47.01
C ALA A 584 37.46 -2.26 -45.59
N LEU A 585 37.68 -3.56 -45.41
CA LEU A 585 38.47 -4.14 -44.33
C LEU A 585 39.95 -3.83 -44.59
N ASN A 586 40.69 -3.41 -43.55
CA ASN A 586 42.01 -3.98 -43.23
C ASN A 586 42.58 -3.45 -41.90
N ASP A 587 42.99 -4.42 -41.09
CA ASP A 587 44.22 -4.57 -40.31
C ASP A 587 44.79 -3.44 -39.44
N GLY A 588 45.06 -3.82 -38.19
CA GLY A 588 45.89 -3.08 -37.25
C GLY A 588 46.09 -3.87 -35.95
N GLU A 589 47.15 -4.68 -35.92
CA GLU A 589 47.65 -5.49 -34.80
C GLU A 589 47.76 -4.73 -33.47
N VAL A 590 47.48 -5.42 -32.35
CA VAL A 590 48.04 -5.06 -31.04
C VAL A 590 48.62 -6.30 -30.36
N GLN A 591 49.92 -6.22 -30.13
CA GLN A 591 50.81 -7.21 -29.53
C GLN A 591 50.49 -7.52 -28.05
N ARG A 592 50.69 -8.79 -27.69
CA ARG A 592 50.83 -9.31 -26.32
C ARG A 592 52.30 -9.19 -25.88
N PRO A 593 52.61 -8.95 -24.59
CA PRO A 593 53.91 -9.32 -24.04
C PRO A 593 53.90 -10.76 -23.50
N ALA A 594 55.00 -11.45 -23.79
CA ALA A 594 55.30 -12.83 -23.44
C ALA A 594 55.93 -12.97 -22.05
N ALA A 595 55.84 -14.20 -21.54
CA ALA A 595 56.53 -14.70 -20.37
C ALA A 595 58.00 -15.04 -20.68
N GLU A 596 58.85 -15.02 -19.65
CA GLU A 596 60.18 -15.64 -19.67
C GLU A 596 60.45 -16.30 -18.30
N ALA A 597 61.05 -17.49 -18.33
CA ALA A 597 61.30 -18.38 -17.20
C ALA A 597 62.74 -18.93 -17.25
N ALA A 598 63.34 -19.14 -16.05
CA ALA A 598 64.40 -20.11 -15.63
C ALA A 598 65.37 -19.43 -14.62
N ALA A 599 65.42 -19.72 -13.30
CA ALA A 599 65.90 -20.91 -12.52
C ALA A 599 67.45 -21.04 -12.44
N PRO A 600 68.10 -21.71 -11.43
CA PRO A 600 67.67 -22.24 -10.11
C PRO A 600 68.65 -21.95 -8.92
N GLY A 601 68.31 -22.37 -7.68
CA GLY A 601 69.34 -22.60 -6.63
C GLY A 601 68.89 -22.64 -5.15
N ALA A 602 69.10 -23.80 -4.53
CA ALA A 602 69.31 -24.11 -3.10
C ALA A 602 68.11 -24.42 -2.16
N GLU A 603 68.24 -25.61 -1.54
CA GLU A 603 67.38 -26.36 -0.61
C GLU A 603 67.48 -25.89 0.88
N PRO A 604 66.65 -26.44 1.80
CA PRO A 604 66.22 -25.82 3.06
C PRO A 604 66.95 -26.36 4.32
N PRO A 605 66.50 -25.98 5.53
CA PRO A 605 66.47 -26.98 6.60
C PRO A 605 65.16 -27.00 7.44
N ASP A 606 64.73 -28.24 7.69
CA ASP A 606 64.27 -28.86 8.94
C ASP A 606 63.09 -28.30 9.77
N SER A 607 62.04 -29.13 9.82
CA SER A 607 61.19 -29.37 11.01
C SER A 607 61.94 -30.32 11.98
N PRO A 608 61.68 -30.43 13.32
CA PRO A 608 60.39 -30.86 13.91
C PRO A 608 60.19 -30.38 15.39
N PRO A 609 59.39 -31.02 16.30
CA PRO A 609 58.23 -31.91 16.18
C PRO A 609 56.98 -31.47 16.99
N ARG A 610 55.93 -32.27 16.78
CA ARG A 610 54.66 -32.42 17.50
C ARG A 610 54.73 -32.29 19.03
N GLY A 611 53.66 -31.71 19.60
CA GLY A 611 53.23 -31.91 20.99
C GLY A 611 51.77 -31.52 21.16
N ASN A 612 50.89 -32.51 21.27
CA ASN A 612 49.58 -32.46 21.94
C ASN A 612 49.72 -33.37 23.19
N PRO A 613 48.95 -33.22 24.27
CA PRO A 613 47.52 -32.89 24.30
C PRO A 613 47.16 -31.52 24.85
#